data_AF-A0A1B6G156-F1
#
_entry.id   AF-A0A1B6G156-F1
#
_cell.length_a   1.000
_cell.length_b   1.000
_cell.length_c   1.000
_cell.angle_alpha   90.00
_cell.angle_beta   90.00
_cell.angle_gamma   90.00
#
_symmetry.space_group_name_H-M   'P 1'
#
loop_
_entity.id
_entity.type
_entity.pdbx_description
1 polymer ?
#
loop_
_entity_poly.entity_id
_entity_poly.type
_entity_poly.pdbx_seq_one_letter_code
_entity_poly.pdbx_strand_id
1 'polypeptide(L)'
;MSTASICAVCRKPAGHRCSVCKAVNYCSKEHQKQHWKLHKLECSCFQVVSSEKLGRYMVATRNIAAGEVVLKETPLVYGPKISCYPQCLGCHRQLKGTSPDEETPKSFYHCKKCDWPLCAPRCENSLAHKKECELMTKQKHKSVIVYQEPPQKEAAYCAILPLRCLLLDPQKLNEVLSLSSNLEKRINTPLYKVFKVNIVGFLHKALGLKQFDEETILKVTAVLDTNAFEIRRKMGNIKIRGLYCKAAMMSHNCLPNTKHVFVGDDFSIVVMATTDIKKGEIISATYTQSLWSTQERRQHLLSSKCFECDCLRCTDPTEFGTHFSCILCSKCR
;
A
#
# COMPACT_ATOMS: atom_id res chain seq x y z
N MET A 1 -41.60 10.76 -15.08
CA MET A 1 -41.94 9.36 -15.40
C MET A 1 -40.82 8.47 -14.89
N SER A 2 -41.08 7.62 -13.90
CA SER A 2 -40.09 6.69 -13.32
C SER A 2 -39.77 5.62 -14.35
N THR A 3 -38.55 5.59 -14.89
CA THR A 3 -38.09 4.48 -15.73
C THR A 3 -38.18 3.18 -14.94
N ALA A 4 -38.95 2.22 -15.45
CA ALA A 4 -39.13 0.94 -14.78
C ALA A 4 -37.76 0.25 -14.62
N SER A 5 -37.45 -0.15 -13.39
CA SER A 5 -36.20 -0.87 -13.08
C SER A 5 -36.24 -2.24 -13.74
N ILE A 6 -35.30 -2.54 -14.65
CA ILE A 6 -35.24 -3.83 -15.37
C ILE A 6 -34.21 -4.79 -14.78
N CYS A 7 -34.50 -6.09 -14.83
CA CYS A 7 -33.59 -7.13 -14.38
C CYS A 7 -32.38 -7.23 -15.30
N ALA A 8 -31.17 -7.26 -14.73
CA ALA A 8 -29.92 -7.40 -15.49
C ALA A 8 -29.77 -8.73 -16.24
N VAL A 9 -30.53 -9.75 -15.87
CA VAL A 9 -30.48 -11.08 -16.51
C VAL A 9 -31.59 -11.23 -17.54
N CYS A 10 -32.85 -11.17 -17.12
CA CYS A 10 -33.99 -11.49 -17.99
C CYS A 10 -34.72 -10.28 -18.57
N ARG A 11 -34.24 -9.06 -18.28
CA ARG A 11 -34.81 -7.77 -18.75
C ARG A 11 -36.27 -7.47 -18.36
N LYS A 12 -36.92 -8.34 -17.59
CA LYS A 12 -38.27 -8.13 -17.00
C LYS A 12 -38.22 -7.07 -15.89
N PRO A 13 -39.37 -6.47 -15.51
CA PRO A 13 -39.45 -5.57 -14.36
C PRO A 13 -38.85 -6.19 -13.09
N ALA A 14 -38.07 -5.41 -12.36
CA ALA A 14 -37.28 -5.84 -11.22
C ALA A 14 -37.51 -4.92 -10.01
N GLY A 15 -37.79 -5.50 -8.85
CA GLY A 15 -37.97 -4.78 -7.59
C GLY A 15 -36.76 -4.82 -6.65
N HIS A 16 -35.81 -5.74 -6.84
CA HIS A 16 -34.68 -5.93 -5.93
C HIS A 16 -33.42 -5.25 -6.46
N ARG A 17 -32.83 -4.35 -5.67
CA ARG A 17 -31.55 -3.69 -6.01
C ARG A 17 -30.39 -4.48 -5.40
N CYS A 18 -29.24 -4.48 -6.08
CA CYS A 18 -28.00 -4.93 -5.47
C CYS A 18 -27.75 -4.18 -4.16
N SER A 19 -27.59 -4.88 -3.05
CA SER A 19 -27.41 -4.28 -1.72
C SER A 19 -26.15 -3.43 -1.62
N VAL A 20 -25.09 -3.80 -2.35
CA VAL A 20 -23.78 -3.16 -2.28
C VAL A 20 -23.70 -1.90 -3.15
N CYS A 21 -23.93 -1.98 -4.47
CA CYS A 21 -23.77 -0.81 -5.34
C CYS A 21 -25.08 -0.04 -5.59
N LYS A 22 -26.24 -0.67 -5.35
CA LYS A 22 -27.59 -0.15 -5.70
C LYS A 22 -27.79 0.24 -7.18
N ALA A 23 -26.82 -0.04 -8.04
CA ALA A 23 -26.82 0.33 -9.47
C ALA A 23 -27.51 -0.70 -10.37
N VAL A 24 -27.60 -1.96 -9.94
CA VAL A 24 -28.18 -3.06 -10.74
C VAL A 24 -29.42 -3.61 -10.05
N ASN A 25 -30.44 -3.96 -10.85
CA ASN A 25 -31.72 -4.50 -10.39
C ASN A 25 -31.90 -5.98 -10.81
N TYR A 26 -32.61 -6.74 -10.00
CA TYR A 26 -32.94 -8.15 -10.19
C TYR A 26 -34.42 -8.40 -9.87
N CYS A 27 -35.09 -9.25 -10.65
CA CYS A 27 -36.44 -9.69 -10.30
C CYS A 27 -36.46 -10.79 -9.23
N SER A 28 -35.30 -11.44 -8.95
CA SER A 28 -35.16 -12.48 -7.93
C SER A 28 -33.72 -12.59 -7.41
N LYS A 29 -33.54 -13.27 -6.26
CA LYS A 29 -32.21 -13.56 -5.69
C LYS A 29 -31.42 -14.52 -6.58
N GLU A 30 -32.09 -15.39 -7.32
CA GLU A 30 -31.51 -16.35 -8.25
C GLU A 30 -30.82 -15.62 -9.41
N HIS A 31 -31.47 -14.63 -10.01
CA HIS A 31 -30.85 -13.81 -11.05
C HIS A 31 -29.70 -12.95 -10.51
N GLN A 32 -29.76 -12.49 -9.26
CA GLN A 32 -28.60 -11.85 -8.63
C GLN A 32 -27.42 -12.82 -8.52
N LYS A 33 -27.62 -14.05 -8.03
CA LYS A 33 -26.56 -15.07 -7.92
C LYS A 33 -25.98 -15.44 -9.29
N GLN A 34 -26.82 -15.57 -10.31
CA GLN A 34 -26.39 -15.85 -11.69
C GLN A 34 -25.51 -14.72 -12.24
N HIS A 35 -25.96 -13.47 -12.09
CA HIS A 35 -25.21 -12.31 -12.57
C HIS A 35 -23.99 -11.98 -11.70
N TRP A 36 -23.94 -12.44 -10.45
CA TRP A 36 -22.89 -12.10 -9.48
C TRP A 36 -21.49 -12.42 -9.98
N LYS A 37 -21.31 -13.48 -10.79
CA LYS A 37 -20.01 -13.83 -11.38
C LYS A 37 -19.40 -12.69 -12.19
N LEU A 38 -20.22 -11.91 -12.88
CA LEU A 38 -19.82 -10.74 -13.66
C LEU A 38 -19.90 -9.47 -12.78
N HIS A 39 -21.06 -9.26 -12.14
CA HIS A 39 -21.33 -8.03 -11.40
C HIS A 39 -20.37 -7.77 -10.24
N LYS A 40 -19.89 -8.81 -9.54
CA LYS A 40 -18.96 -8.66 -8.41
C LYS A 40 -17.70 -7.87 -8.77
N LEU A 41 -17.32 -7.84 -10.05
CA LEU A 41 -16.13 -7.13 -10.54
C LEU A 41 -16.34 -5.62 -10.55
N GLU A 42 -17.59 -5.17 -10.73
CA GLU A 42 -17.99 -3.76 -10.86
C GLU A 42 -18.78 -3.26 -9.64
N CYS A 43 -19.26 -4.18 -8.79
CA CYS A 43 -20.12 -3.88 -7.66
C CYS A 43 -19.33 -3.17 -6.53
N SER A 44 -19.42 -1.84 -6.51
CA SER A 44 -18.78 -1.00 -5.50
C SER A 44 -19.73 0.08 -4.99
N CYS A 45 -19.53 0.52 -3.75
CA CYS A 45 -20.23 1.66 -3.17
C CYS A 45 -19.48 2.99 -3.40
N PHE A 46 -18.46 2.97 -4.26
CA PHE A 46 -17.62 4.10 -4.59
C PHE A 46 -17.30 4.12 -6.08
N GLN A 47 -16.84 5.26 -6.58
CA GLN A 47 -16.26 5.40 -7.91
C GLN A 47 -14.99 6.25 -7.82
N VAL A 48 -14.07 6.05 -8.74
CA VAL A 48 -12.86 6.87 -8.86
C VAL A 48 -13.13 7.99 -9.84
N VAL A 49 -12.91 9.22 -9.41
CA VAL A 49 -13.04 10.45 -10.19
C VAL A 49 -11.72 11.20 -10.20
N SER A 50 -11.57 12.19 -11.08
CA SER A 50 -10.35 12.99 -11.19
C SER A 50 -10.64 14.48 -11.01
N SER A 51 -9.67 15.22 -10.45
CA SER A 51 -9.64 16.69 -10.42
C SER A 51 -8.21 17.19 -10.52
N GLU A 52 -8.03 18.45 -10.91
CA GLU A 52 -6.72 19.09 -10.98
C GLU A 52 -6.02 19.10 -9.62
N LYS A 53 -6.78 19.35 -8.54
CA LYS A 53 -6.24 19.46 -7.18
C LYS A 53 -5.85 18.13 -6.55
N LEU A 54 -6.71 17.11 -6.66
CA LEU A 54 -6.52 15.83 -5.95
C LEU A 54 -5.93 14.74 -6.85
N GLY A 55 -5.81 14.96 -8.15
CA GLY A 55 -5.60 13.88 -9.10
C GLY A 55 -6.80 12.92 -9.05
N ARG A 56 -6.54 11.61 -8.95
CA ARG A 56 -7.61 10.60 -8.80
C ARG A 56 -7.99 10.43 -7.33
N TYR A 57 -9.29 10.41 -7.05
CA TYR A 57 -9.83 10.21 -5.71
C TYR A 57 -11.15 9.43 -5.72
N MET A 58 -11.53 8.86 -4.57
CA MET A 58 -12.80 8.13 -4.41
C MET A 58 -13.95 9.02 -3.97
N VAL A 59 -15.13 8.81 -4.54
CA VAL A 59 -16.40 9.38 -4.06
C VAL A 59 -17.47 8.30 -3.89
N ALA A 60 -18.36 8.48 -2.93
CA ALA A 60 -19.43 7.52 -2.65
C ALA A 60 -20.52 7.56 -3.74
N THR A 61 -20.95 6.39 -4.24
CA THR A 61 -22.02 6.29 -5.26
C THR A 61 -23.42 6.23 -4.63
N ARG A 62 -23.48 6.07 -3.31
CA ARG A 62 -24.68 6.04 -2.47
C ARG A 62 -24.32 6.46 -1.05
N ASN A 63 -25.33 6.57 -0.17
CA ASN A 63 -25.07 6.67 1.26
C ASN A 63 -24.43 5.37 1.78
N ILE A 64 -23.39 5.50 2.60
CA ILE A 64 -22.65 4.44 3.28
C ILE A 64 -22.78 4.70 4.79
N ALA A 65 -23.22 3.71 5.54
CA ALA A 65 -23.43 3.87 6.98
C ALA A 65 -22.10 3.72 7.74
N ALA A 66 -21.97 4.37 8.90
CA ALA A 66 -20.86 4.13 9.82
C ALA A 66 -20.72 2.63 10.14
N GLY A 67 -19.48 2.13 10.11
CA GLY A 67 -19.15 0.72 10.32
C GLY A 67 -19.28 -0.17 9.08
N GLU A 68 -19.86 0.32 7.98
CA GLU A 68 -19.98 -0.44 6.75
C GLU A 68 -18.61 -0.65 6.07
N VAL A 69 -18.39 -1.84 5.50
CA VAL A 69 -17.19 -2.14 4.70
C VAL A 69 -17.31 -1.47 3.34
N VAL A 70 -16.39 -0.55 3.05
CA VAL A 70 -16.30 0.18 1.78
C VAL A 70 -15.58 -0.66 0.72
N LEU A 71 -14.45 -1.27 1.10
CA LEU A 71 -13.68 -2.14 0.19
C LEU A 71 -12.91 -3.21 0.96
N LYS A 72 -12.73 -4.36 0.33
CA LYS A 72 -11.76 -5.39 0.72
C LYS A 72 -10.87 -5.72 -0.48
N GLU A 73 -9.56 -5.72 -0.28
CA GLU A 73 -8.59 -5.90 -1.37
C GLU A 73 -7.37 -6.67 -0.88
N THR A 74 -6.90 -7.63 -1.67
CA THR A 74 -5.60 -8.27 -1.48
C THR A 74 -4.51 -7.42 -2.13
N PRO A 75 -3.30 -7.31 -1.55
CA PRO A 75 -2.24 -6.51 -2.16
C PRO A 75 -1.87 -7.07 -3.54
N LEU A 76 -1.69 -6.18 -4.52
CA LEU A 76 -1.13 -6.54 -5.82
C LEU A 76 0.31 -7.06 -5.66
N VAL A 77 1.08 -6.40 -4.79
CA VAL A 77 2.46 -6.74 -4.46
C VAL A 77 2.81 -6.22 -3.06
N TYR A 78 3.68 -6.91 -2.35
CA TYR A 78 4.15 -6.54 -1.02
C TYR A 78 5.59 -6.97 -0.78
N GLY A 79 6.26 -6.31 0.16
CA GLY A 79 7.68 -6.52 0.42
C GLY A 79 8.23 -5.63 1.53
N PRO A 80 9.53 -5.74 1.83
CA PRO A 80 10.19 -4.99 2.90
C PRO A 80 10.03 -3.46 2.75
N LYS A 81 10.22 -2.75 3.87
CA LYS A 81 10.36 -1.28 3.85
C LYS A 81 11.73 -0.90 3.27
N ILE A 82 11.85 0.33 2.79
CA ILE A 82 13.10 0.91 2.24
C ILE A 82 14.26 0.74 3.22
N SER A 83 14.01 1.00 4.49
CA SER A 83 14.95 0.77 5.58
C SER A 83 14.25 -0.07 6.63
N CYS A 84 14.73 -1.29 6.83
CA CYS A 84 14.20 -2.24 7.81
C CYS A 84 15.33 -3.06 8.43
N TYR A 85 15.06 -3.62 9.61
CA TYR A 85 15.91 -4.68 10.15
C TYR A 85 15.82 -5.91 9.25
N PRO A 86 16.86 -6.77 9.21
CA PRO A 86 16.84 -8.03 8.47
C PRO A 86 15.51 -8.77 8.66
N GLN A 87 14.85 -9.12 7.55
CA GLN A 87 13.55 -9.78 7.54
C GLN A 87 13.51 -10.88 6.51
N CYS A 88 12.85 -11.98 6.82
CA CYS A 88 12.74 -13.11 5.91
C CYS A 88 11.96 -12.70 4.64
N LEU A 89 12.51 -12.90 3.46
CA LEU A 89 11.81 -12.60 2.20
C LEU A 89 10.65 -13.55 1.89
N GLY A 90 10.66 -14.76 2.48
CA GLY A 90 9.59 -15.74 2.37
C GLY A 90 8.38 -15.48 3.27
N CYS A 91 8.57 -15.21 4.57
CA CYS A 91 7.47 -15.08 5.54
C CYS A 91 7.35 -13.69 6.20
N HIS A 92 8.24 -12.75 5.85
CA HIS A 92 8.23 -11.35 6.28
C HIS A 92 8.43 -11.07 7.78
N ARG A 93 8.73 -12.11 8.56
CA ARG A 93 9.10 -11.95 9.97
C ARG A 93 10.48 -11.31 10.07
N GLN A 94 10.66 -10.43 11.05
CA GLN A 94 11.99 -9.93 11.40
C GLN A 94 12.87 -11.12 11.80
N LEU A 95 14.07 -11.19 11.22
CA LEU A 95 15.03 -12.25 11.51
C LEU A 95 15.62 -12.07 12.90
N LYS A 96 15.86 -13.20 13.54
CA LYS A 96 16.62 -13.30 14.78
C LYS A 96 17.82 -14.19 14.50
N GLY A 97 18.96 -13.86 15.10
CA GLY A 97 20.13 -14.73 15.03
C GLY A 97 19.85 -16.04 15.75
N THR A 98 20.25 -17.13 15.14
CA THR A 98 20.18 -18.48 15.72
C THR A 98 21.57 -19.04 15.84
N SER A 99 21.82 -19.80 16.90
CA SER A 99 23.03 -20.60 17.05
C SER A 99 22.64 -22.07 17.27
N PRO A 100 23.38 -23.04 16.70
CA PRO A 100 23.20 -24.47 16.99
C PRO A 100 23.47 -24.82 18.47
N ASP A 101 24.41 -24.11 19.10
CA ASP A 101 24.92 -24.34 20.45
C ASP A 101 25.37 -23.02 21.10
N GLU A 102 25.79 -23.06 22.37
CA GLU A 102 26.19 -21.85 23.12
C GLU A 102 27.54 -21.26 22.67
N GLU A 103 28.39 -22.05 22.02
CA GLU A 103 29.75 -21.65 21.61
C GLU A 103 29.78 -21.01 20.22
N THR A 104 28.84 -21.39 19.36
CA THR A 104 28.75 -20.89 17.99
C THR A 104 28.17 -19.47 17.96
N PRO A 105 28.76 -18.53 17.20
CA PRO A 105 28.16 -17.22 17.00
C PRO A 105 26.81 -17.31 16.31
N LYS A 106 25.82 -16.55 16.82
CA LYS A 106 24.52 -16.43 16.17
C LYS A 106 24.67 -15.99 14.71
N SER A 107 23.92 -16.62 13.82
CA SER A 107 23.87 -16.27 12.40
C SER A 107 22.44 -16.34 11.86
N PHE A 108 22.24 -15.84 10.65
CA PHE A 108 21.01 -16.07 9.90
C PHE A 108 21.13 -17.32 9.04
N TYR A 109 20.01 -18.01 8.83
CA TYR A 109 19.92 -18.99 7.75
C TYR A 109 19.95 -18.27 6.40
N HIS A 110 20.90 -18.62 5.52
CA HIS A 110 20.99 -18.05 4.18
C HIS A 110 20.39 -19.03 3.15
N CYS A 111 19.60 -18.51 2.22
CA CYS A 111 18.99 -19.31 1.15
C CYS A 111 20.07 -20.02 0.34
N LYS A 112 19.98 -21.34 0.18
CA LYS A 112 21.01 -22.14 -0.54
C LYS A 112 21.14 -21.77 -2.02
N LYS A 113 20.15 -21.09 -2.60
CA LYS A 113 20.09 -20.71 -4.02
C LYS A 113 20.62 -19.30 -4.27
N CYS A 114 20.02 -18.30 -3.61
CA CYS A 114 20.32 -16.89 -3.85
C CYS A 114 21.12 -16.22 -2.73
N ASP A 115 21.49 -16.96 -1.68
CA ASP A 115 22.26 -16.47 -0.54
C ASP A 115 21.56 -15.41 0.32
N TRP A 116 20.31 -15.01 0.01
CA TRP A 116 19.59 -14.03 0.83
C TRP A 116 19.22 -14.59 2.20
N PRO A 117 19.31 -13.82 3.30
CA PRO A 117 18.93 -14.30 4.63
C PRO A 117 17.42 -14.57 4.76
N LEU A 118 17.07 -15.75 5.27
CA LEU A 118 15.73 -16.23 5.54
C LEU A 118 15.62 -16.71 7.00
N CYS A 119 14.41 -17.03 7.45
CA CYS A 119 14.23 -17.54 8.81
C CYS A 119 14.54 -19.03 8.97
N ALA A 120 14.43 -19.82 7.90
CA ALA A 120 14.59 -21.28 7.90
C ALA A 120 14.52 -21.84 6.45
N PRO A 121 14.98 -23.09 6.20
CA PRO A 121 14.91 -23.74 4.89
C PRO A 121 13.52 -23.74 4.24
N ARG A 122 12.45 -23.88 5.04
CA ARG A 122 11.06 -23.85 4.54
C ARG A 122 10.71 -22.59 3.73
N CYS A 123 11.39 -21.47 3.98
CA CYS A 123 11.11 -20.21 3.30
C CYS A 123 11.79 -20.08 1.93
N GLU A 124 12.69 -20.99 1.55
CA GLU A 124 13.30 -20.99 0.21
C GLU A 124 12.28 -21.21 -0.90
N ASN A 125 11.21 -21.95 -0.59
CA ASN A 125 10.14 -22.28 -1.55
C ASN A 125 8.90 -21.38 -1.38
N SER A 126 9.00 -20.29 -0.61
CA SER A 126 7.88 -19.34 -0.49
C SER A 126 7.57 -18.68 -1.82
N LEU A 127 6.29 -18.63 -2.19
CA LEU A 127 5.82 -17.94 -3.40
C LEU A 127 6.23 -16.47 -3.42
N ALA A 128 6.32 -15.81 -2.26
CA ALA A 128 6.72 -14.41 -2.15
C ALA A 128 8.20 -14.19 -2.55
N HIS A 129 9.06 -15.18 -2.32
CA HIS A 129 10.50 -15.10 -2.58
C HIS A 129 10.92 -15.76 -3.90
N LYS A 130 10.09 -16.64 -4.47
CA LYS A 130 10.45 -17.49 -5.60
C LYS A 130 11.03 -16.73 -6.80
N LYS A 131 10.30 -15.74 -7.34
CA LYS A 131 10.71 -15.02 -8.57
C LYS A 131 12.02 -14.25 -8.42
N GLU A 132 12.19 -13.52 -7.31
CA GLU A 132 13.43 -12.78 -7.03
C GLU A 132 14.60 -13.73 -6.70
N CYS A 133 14.33 -14.86 -6.04
CA CYS A 133 15.32 -15.90 -5.76
C CYS A 133 15.87 -16.50 -7.06
N GLU A 134 15.00 -16.89 -7.99
CA GLU A 134 15.39 -17.43 -9.31
C GLU A 134 16.31 -16.47 -10.06
N LEU A 135 15.95 -15.18 -10.07
CA LEU A 135 16.76 -14.14 -10.69
C LEU A 135 18.12 -13.96 -10.00
N MET A 136 18.15 -13.83 -8.67
CA MET A 136 19.39 -13.69 -7.91
C MET A 136 20.30 -14.92 -8.09
N THR A 137 19.72 -16.12 -8.15
CA THR A 137 20.44 -17.38 -8.39
C THR A 137 21.08 -17.39 -9.78
N LYS A 138 20.31 -17.00 -10.82
CA LYS A 138 20.82 -16.90 -12.20
C LYS A 138 22.04 -15.98 -12.30
N GLN A 139 22.06 -14.91 -11.51
CA GLN A 139 23.13 -13.92 -11.49
C GLN A 139 24.24 -14.23 -10.48
N LYS A 140 24.17 -15.41 -9.83
CA LYS A 140 25.13 -15.83 -8.78
C LYS A 140 25.32 -14.77 -7.69
N HIS A 141 24.24 -14.06 -7.36
CA HIS A 141 24.28 -13.02 -6.34
C HIS A 141 24.66 -13.61 -4.98
N LYS A 142 25.47 -12.87 -4.22
CA LYS A 142 25.88 -13.19 -2.85
C LYS A 142 25.48 -12.07 -1.92
N SER A 143 24.76 -12.41 -0.86
CA SER A 143 24.26 -11.42 0.08
C SER A 143 25.35 -11.09 1.07
N VAL A 144 25.57 -9.80 1.33
CA VAL A 144 26.50 -9.34 2.37
C VAL A 144 25.81 -9.15 3.73
N ILE A 145 24.53 -9.51 3.83
CA ILE A 145 23.70 -9.26 5.02
C ILE A 145 23.98 -10.33 6.06
N VAL A 146 24.71 -9.96 7.11
CA VAL A 146 25.08 -10.85 8.21
C VAL A 146 24.32 -10.51 9.50
N TYR A 147 24.31 -11.44 10.45
CA TYR A 147 23.75 -11.18 11.78
C TYR A 147 24.59 -10.14 12.53
N GLN A 148 23.93 -9.23 13.23
CA GLN A 148 24.57 -8.22 14.07
C GLN A 148 23.79 -8.04 15.38
N GLU A 149 24.51 -7.79 16.47
CA GLU A 149 23.98 -7.52 17.80
C GLU A 149 24.68 -6.28 18.38
N PRO A 150 23.99 -5.13 18.56
CA PRO A 150 22.57 -4.90 18.30
C PRO A 150 22.20 -4.94 16.80
N PRO A 151 20.95 -5.27 16.45
CA PRO A 151 20.53 -5.35 15.05
C PRO A 151 20.58 -3.98 14.38
N GLN A 152 21.12 -3.93 13.15
CA GLN A 152 21.16 -2.73 12.32
C GLN A 152 20.14 -2.79 11.18
N LYS A 153 19.77 -1.63 10.64
CA LYS A 153 18.90 -1.56 9.47
C LYS A 153 19.71 -1.79 8.21
N GLU A 154 19.15 -2.59 7.31
CA GLU A 154 19.80 -3.00 6.07
C GLU A 154 19.22 -2.26 4.88
N ALA A 155 20.06 -1.51 4.17
CA ALA A 155 19.65 -0.74 2.99
C ALA A 155 19.36 -1.64 1.77
N ALA A 156 19.98 -2.81 1.69
CA ALA A 156 19.82 -3.74 0.56
C ALA A 156 18.35 -4.15 0.32
N TYR A 157 17.51 -4.16 1.37
CA TYR A 157 16.08 -4.46 1.24
C TYR A 157 15.30 -3.43 0.42
N CYS A 158 15.82 -2.21 0.23
CA CYS A 158 15.10 -1.16 -0.51
C CYS A 158 14.80 -1.56 -1.97
N ALA A 159 15.61 -2.42 -2.58
CA ALA A 159 15.45 -2.85 -3.96
C ALA A 159 14.44 -3.99 -4.14
N ILE A 160 14.07 -4.70 -3.06
CA ILE A 160 13.27 -5.92 -3.15
C ILE A 160 11.82 -5.65 -3.59
N LEU A 161 11.14 -4.68 -2.98
CA LEU A 161 9.76 -4.39 -3.38
C LEU A 161 9.66 -3.79 -4.80
N PRO A 162 10.53 -2.82 -5.21
CA PRO A 162 10.62 -2.41 -6.61
C PRO A 162 10.90 -3.57 -7.57
N LEU A 163 11.82 -4.48 -7.21
CA LEU A 163 12.08 -5.70 -8.00
C LEU A 163 10.83 -6.55 -8.17
N ARG A 164 10.08 -6.80 -7.08
CA ARG A 164 8.84 -7.57 -7.13
C ARG A 164 7.80 -6.95 -8.06
N CYS A 165 7.69 -5.62 -8.11
CA CYS A 165 6.84 -4.93 -9.08
C CYS A 165 7.29 -5.20 -10.52
N LEU A 166 8.59 -5.10 -10.80
CA LEU A 166 9.16 -5.31 -12.14
C LEU A 166 9.06 -6.77 -12.63
N LEU A 167 8.95 -7.72 -11.70
CA LEU A 167 8.75 -9.15 -11.98
C LEU A 167 7.27 -9.56 -12.06
N LEU A 168 6.33 -8.60 -11.98
CA LEU A 168 4.92 -8.85 -12.26
C LEU A 168 4.68 -9.10 -13.75
N ASP A 169 3.55 -9.73 -14.05
CA ASP A 169 3.09 -9.89 -15.43
C ASP A 169 2.84 -8.50 -16.05
N PRO A 170 3.05 -8.28 -17.36
CA PRO A 170 3.02 -6.94 -17.98
C PRO A 170 1.75 -6.14 -17.69
N GLN A 171 0.58 -6.79 -17.66
CA GLN A 171 -0.69 -6.15 -17.33
C GLN A 171 -0.71 -5.57 -15.92
N LYS A 172 -0.17 -6.31 -14.94
CA LYS A 172 -0.10 -5.88 -13.54
C LYS A 172 0.98 -4.82 -13.34
N LEU A 173 2.11 -4.92 -14.04
CA LEU A 173 3.13 -3.86 -14.02
C LEU A 173 2.56 -2.55 -14.60
N ASN A 174 1.76 -2.62 -15.67
CA ASN A 174 1.07 -1.44 -16.21
C ASN A 174 0.07 -0.85 -15.20
N GLU A 175 -0.61 -1.69 -14.41
CA GLU A 175 -1.46 -1.22 -13.31
C GLU A 175 -0.64 -0.45 -12.27
N VAL A 176 0.54 -0.95 -11.88
CA VAL A 176 1.48 -0.22 -11.01
C VAL A 176 1.91 1.10 -11.65
N LEU A 177 2.34 1.09 -12.91
CA LEU A 177 2.84 2.29 -13.60
C LEU A 177 1.74 3.34 -13.87
N SER A 178 0.46 2.94 -13.81
CA SER A 178 -0.68 3.84 -13.93
C SER A 178 -0.93 4.67 -12.66
N LEU A 179 -0.39 4.27 -11.49
CA LEU A 179 -0.51 4.99 -10.23
C LEU A 179 0.33 6.27 -10.23
N SER A 180 -0.07 7.25 -9.40
CA SER A 180 0.67 8.50 -9.30
C SER A 180 2.05 8.26 -8.70
N SER A 181 3.11 8.66 -9.41
CA SER A 181 4.49 8.49 -8.93
C SER A 181 5.00 9.75 -8.21
N ASN A 182 4.61 10.93 -8.68
CA ASN A 182 5.26 12.20 -8.35
C ASN A 182 6.79 12.16 -8.59
N LEU A 183 7.25 11.39 -9.59
CA LEU A 183 8.69 11.19 -9.82
C LEU A 183 9.38 12.52 -10.14
N GLU A 184 8.75 13.36 -10.94
CA GLU A 184 9.21 14.68 -11.33
C GLU A 184 9.52 15.58 -10.13
N LYS A 185 8.72 15.47 -9.05
CA LYS A 185 8.95 16.18 -7.79
C LYS A 185 10.03 15.55 -6.91
N ARG A 186 10.34 14.26 -7.13
CA ARG A 186 11.21 13.45 -6.27
C ARG A 186 12.62 13.25 -6.81
N ILE A 187 12.79 13.23 -8.13
CA ILE A 187 14.02 12.77 -8.80
C ILE A 187 15.28 13.53 -8.34
N ASN A 188 15.12 14.81 -8.02
CA ASN A 188 16.23 15.69 -7.58
C ASN A 188 16.46 15.69 -6.06
N THR A 189 15.65 14.98 -5.28
CA THR A 189 15.79 14.90 -3.82
C THR A 189 17.01 14.06 -3.42
N PRO A 190 17.62 14.31 -2.23
CA PRO A 190 18.74 13.52 -1.74
C PRO A 190 18.44 12.01 -1.68
N LEU A 191 17.21 11.65 -1.29
CA LEU A 191 16.77 10.26 -1.21
C LEU A 191 16.80 9.56 -2.57
N TYR A 192 16.36 10.23 -3.63
CA TYR A 192 16.32 9.64 -4.98
C TYR A 192 17.70 9.54 -5.62
N LYS A 193 18.63 10.44 -5.26
CA LYS A 193 20.05 10.27 -5.62
C LYS A 193 20.62 8.99 -5.00
N VAL A 194 20.27 8.69 -3.74
CA VAL A 194 20.66 7.42 -3.08
C VAL A 194 19.97 6.22 -3.74
N PHE A 195 18.68 6.31 -4.08
CA PHE A 195 17.97 5.22 -4.77
C PHE A 195 18.49 4.93 -6.17
N LYS A 196 18.92 5.95 -6.90
CA LYS A 196 19.60 5.76 -8.19
C LYS A 196 20.85 4.89 -8.03
N VAL A 197 21.63 5.08 -6.97
CA VAL A 197 22.80 4.21 -6.72
C VAL A 197 22.38 2.83 -6.22
N ASN A 198 21.56 2.77 -5.17
CA ASN A 198 21.30 1.52 -4.45
C ASN A 198 20.29 0.61 -5.15
N ILE A 199 19.21 1.17 -5.71
CA ILE A 199 18.16 0.39 -6.37
C ILE A 199 18.56 0.12 -7.82
N VAL A 200 18.78 1.17 -8.61
CA VAL A 200 19.10 1.00 -10.05
C VAL A 200 20.44 0.27 -10.19
N GLY A 201 21.45 0.66 -9.42
CA GLY A 201 22.73 -0.04 -9.40
C GLY A 201 22.61 -1.52 -9.04
N PHE A 202 21.83 -1.87 -8.01
CA PHE A 202 21.59 -3.28 -7.67
C PHE A 202 20.85 -4.03 -8.78
N LEU A 203 19.75 -3.48 -9.31
CA LEU A 203 18.95 -4.14 -10.34
C LEU A 203 19.71 -4.32 -11.66
N HIS A 204 20.44 -3.31 -12.12
CA HIS A 204 21.19 -3.38 -13.36
C HIS A 204 22.51 -4.14 -13.22
N LYS A 205 23.32 -3.81 -12.21
CA LYS A 205 24.69 -4.34 -12.08
C LYS A 205 24.71 -5.70 -11.39
N ALA A 206 23.92 -5.89 -10.33
CA ALA A 206 23.93 -7.15 -9.59
C ALA A 206 22.92 -8.17 -10.15
N LEU A 207 21.76 -7.72 -10.65
CA LEU A 207 20.71 -8.61 -11.16
C LEU A 207 20.55 -8.65 -12.68
N GLY A 208 21.27 -7.79 -13.42
CA GLY A 208 21.25 -7.80 -14.89
C GLY A 208 19.90 -7.42 -15.53
N LEU A 209 19.03 -6.68 -14.84
CA LEU A 209 17.70 -6.25 -15.32
C LEU A 209 17.78 -5.11 -16.36
N LYS A 210 18.45 -5.36 -17.48
CA LYS A 210 18.70 -4.35 -18.52
C LYS A 210 17.47 -4.02 -19.38
N GLN A 211 16.40 -4.81 -19.30
CA GLN A 211 15.18 -4.57 -20.06
C GLN A 211 14.34 -3.39 -19.54
N PHE A 212 14.64 -2.88 -18.33
CA PHE A 212 14.01 -1.70 -17.76
C PHE A 212 15.04 -0.59 -17.64
N ASP A 213 14.75 0.59 -18.18
CA ASP A 213 15.59 1.76 -18.02
C ASP A 213 15.57 2.30 -16.58
N GLU A 214 16.50 3.22 -16.29
CA GLU A 214 16.63 3.86 -14.99
C GLU A 214 15.33 4.59 -14.58
N GLU A 215 14.73 5.33 -15.52
CA GLU A 215 13.54 6.13 -15.28
C GLU A 215 12.36 5.25 -14.86
N THR A 216 12.16 4.11 -15.51
CA THR A 216 11.11 3.13 -15.19
C THR A 216 11.32 2.55 -13.78
N ILE A 217 12.56 2.20 -13.42
CA ILE A 217 12.87 1.68 -12.08
C ILE A 217 12.58 2.73 -11.00
N LEU A 218 13.00 3.98 -11.23
CA LEU A 218 12.73 5.08 -10.30
C LEU A 218 11.25 5.44 -10.25
N LYS A 219 10.52 5.33 -11.37
CA LYS A 219 9.07 5.52 -11.44
C LYS A 219 8.33 4.49 -10.60
N VAL A 220 8.68 3.21 -10.72
CA VAL A 220 8.12 2.15 -9.85
C VAL A 220 8.39 2.43 -8.38
N THR A 221 9.61 2.85 -8.06
CA THR A 221 9.99 3.22 -6.68
C THR A 221 9.14 4.40 -6.17
N ALA A 222 8.91 5.41 -6.99
CA ALA A 222 8.08 6.57 -6.69
C ALA A 222 6.59 6.25 -6.57
N VAL A 223 6.07 5.33 -7.38
CA VAL A 223 4.72 4.78 -7.20
C VAL A 223 4.59 4.15 -5.82
N LEU A 224 5.56 3.35 -5.39
CA LEU A 224 5.51 2.71 -4.08
C LEU A 224 5.50 3.77 -2.95
N ASP A 225 6.35 4.80 -3.02
CA ASP A 225 6.41 5.89 -2.02
C ASP A 225 5.11 6.70 -1.94
N THR A 226 4.45 6.90 -3.06
CA THR A 226 3.18 7.61 -3.10
C THR A 226 2.01 6.72 -2.65
N ASN A 227 1.96 5.43 -3.01
CA ASN A 227 0.72 4.64 -2.94
C ASN A 227 0.76 3.42 -2.00
N ALA A 228 1.94 2.96 -1.58
CA ALA A 228 2.03 1.76 -0.75
C ALA A 228 1.62 2.03 0.70
N PHE A 229 0.91 1.07 1.30
CA PHE A 229 0.45 1.09 2.68
C PHE A 229 1.46 0.37 3.58
N GLU A 230 1.63 0.85 4.81
CA GLU A 230 2.42 0.16 5.83
C GLU A 230 1.61 -0.93 6.52
N ILE A 231 2.04 -2.18 6.37
CA ILE A 231 1.41 -3.34 6.99
C ILE A 231 2.22 -3.69 8.25
N ARG A 232 1.54 -3.76 9.40
CA ARG A 232 2.13 -4.11 10.69
C ARG A 232 1.37 -5.26 11.34
N ARG A 233 2.04 -6.39 11.61
CA ARG A 233 1.48 -7.49 12.42
C ARG A 233 2.37 -7.75 13.64
N LYS A 234 1.74 -7.79 14.82
CA LYS A 234 2.44 -8.07 16.09
C LYS A 234 3.06 -9.48 16.07
N MET A 235 2.28 -10.47 15.64
CA MET A 235 2.75 -11.85 15.50
C MET A 235 3.88 -11.92 14.47
N GLY A 236 5.06 -12.37 14.90
CA GLY A 236 6.25 -12.43 14.06
C GLY A 236 6.91 -11.09 13.74
N ASN A 237 6.48 -9.99 14.38
CA ASN A 237 7.01 -8.63 14.22
C ASN A 237 7.16 -8.22 12.74
N ILE A 238 6.10 -8.44 11.95
CA ILE A 238 6.08 -8.16 10.51
C ILE A 238 5.84 -6.67 10.31
N LYS A 239 6.75 -6.00 9.60
CA LYS A 239 6.65 -4.58 9.22
C LYS A 239 7.03 -4.43 7.76
N ILE A 240 6.04 -4.46 6.88
CA ILE A 240 6.23 -4.46 5.42
C ILE A 240 5.41 -3.37 4.75
N ARG A 241 5.53 -3.24 3.43
CA ARG A 241 4.69 -2.39 2.59
C ARG A 241 3.91 -3.26 1.62
N GLY A 242 2.70 -2.83 1.27
CA GLY A 242 1.88 -3.45 0.24
C GLY A 242 1.21 -2.41 -0.64
N LEU A 243 1.08 -2.71 -1.93
CA LEU A 243 0.37 -1.89 -2.89
C LEU A 243 -1.04 -2.44 -3.11
N TYR A 244 -2.04 -1.59 -2.89
CA TYR A 244 -3.46 -1.89 -3.00
C TYR A 244 -4.06 -0.88 -3.97
N CYS A 245 -4.18 -1.26 -5.24
CA CYS A 245 -4.45 -0.31 -6.32
C CYS A 245 -5.78 0.42 -6.14
N LYS A 246 -6.82 -0.28 -5.65
CA LYS A 246 -8.10 0.37 -5.36
C LYS A 246 -7.96 1.24 -4.13
N ALA A 247 -7.51 0.70 -3.00
CA ALA A 247 -7.40 1.48 -1.76
C ALA A 247 -6.51 2.74 -1.88
N ALA A 248 -5.49 2.70 -2.75
CA ALA A 248 -4.62 3.84 -3.04
C ALA A 248 -5.35 5.04 -3.67
N MET A 249 -6.57 4.86 -4.19
CA MET A 249 -7.39 5.94 -4.74
C MET A 249 -8.10 6.77 -3.66
N MET A 250 -8.10 6.38 -2.39
CA MET A 250 -8.65 7.24 -1.32
C MET A 250 -7.72 8.43 -1.09
N SER A 251 -8.23 9.66 -1.17
CA SER A 251 -7.45 10.86 -0.90
C SER A 251 -7.22 11.07 0.60
N HIS A 252 -6.28 11.97 0.92
CA HIS A 252 -6.00 12.35 2.30
C HIS A 252 -7.05 13.31 2.87
N ASN A 253 -7.44 13.09 4.12
CA ASN A 253 -8.01 14.11 4.98
C ASN A 253 -7.51 13.92 6.42
N CYS A 254 -7.15 15.00 7.13
CA CYS A 254 -6.76 14.91 8.55
C CYS A 254 -7.94 14.60 9.49
N LEU A 255 -9.18 14.75 9.00
CA LEU A 255 -10.41 14.22 9.59
C LEU A 255 -11.02 13.21 8.60
N PRO A 256 -10.48 11.99 8.53
CA PRO A 256 -10.94 11.00 7.55
C PRO A 256 -12.30 10.43 7.95
N ASN A 257 -13.07 9.98 6.94
CA ASN A 257 -14.33 9.25 7.14
C ASN A 257 -14.18 7.73 6.99
N THR A 258 -12.95 7.23 6.86
CA THR A 258 -12.66 5.80 6.85
C THR A 258 -11.48 5.44 7.75
N LYS A 259 -11.43 4.16 8.13
CA LYS A 259 -10.26 3.50 8.71
C LYS A 259 -9.98 2.20 7.97
N HIS A 260 -8.74 1.74 8.01
CA HIS A 260 -8.36 0.45 7.44
C HIS A 260 -7.71 -0.47 8.47
N VAL A 261 -7.85 -1.77 8.25
CA VAL A 261 -7.16 -2.83 9.00
C VAL A 261 -6.62 -3.86 8.02
N PHE A 262 -5.54 -4.54 8.40
CA PHE A 262 -5.01 -5.68 7.65
C PHE A 262 -5.46 -6.98 8.32
N VAL A 263 -6.03 -7.88 7.54
CA VAL A 263 -6.58 -9.17 7.99
C VAL A 263 -6.00 -10.31 7.18
N GLY A 264 -6.08 -11.52 7.72
CA GLY A 264 -5.60 -12.73 7.05
C GLY A 264 -4.07 -12.83 6.96
N ASP A 265 -3.61 -13.97 6.45
CA ASP A 265 -2.19 -14.19 6.14
C ASP A 265 -1.79 -13.71 4.74
N ASP A 266 -2.78 -13.40 3.90
CA ASP A 266 -2.65 -12.77 2.59
C ASP A 266 -2.49 -11.24 2.67
N PHE A 267 -2.50 -10.69 3.89
CA PHE A 267 -2.42 -9.26 4.17
C PHE A 267 -3.57 -8.44 3.56
N SER A 268 -4.74 -9.02 3.34
CA SER A 268 -5.92 -8.29 2.84
C SER A 268 -6.18 -6.99 3.61
N ILE A 269 -6.35 -5.87 2.91
CA ILE A 269 -6.84 -4.61 3.50
C ILE A 269 -8.36 -4.62 3.53
N VAL A 270 -8.94 -4.19 4.66
CA VAL A 270 -10.37 -3.94 4.82
C VAL A 270 -10.55 -2.48 5.23
N VAL A 271 -11.27 -1.73 4.40
CA VAL A 271 -11.59 -0.32 4.64
C VAL A 271 -13.04 -0.22 5.10
N MET A 272 -13.26 0.45 6.23
CA MET A 272 -14.57 0.64 6.85
C MET A 272 -14.85 2.13 7.04
N ALA A 273 -16.10 2.53 6.83
CA ALA A 273 -16.56 3.87 7.15
C ALA A 273 -16.53 4.08 8.67
N THR A 274 -16.04 5.24 9.12
CA THR A 274 -16.02 5.63 10.55
C THR A 274 -17.14 6.59 10.90
N THR A 275 -17.76 7.20 9.90
CA THR A 275 -18.94 8.06 9.99
C THR A 275 -19.89 7.67 8.86
N ASP A 276 -21.11 8.19 8.89
CA ASP A 276 -21.96 8.15 7.70
C ASP A 276 -21.30 8.97 6.58
N ILE A 277 -21.37 8.44 5.35
CA ILE A 277 -20.84 9.09 4.15
C ILE A 277 -21.99 9.23 3.16
N LYS A 278 -22.35 10.45 2.78
CA LYS A 278 -23.45 10.70 1.84
C LYS A 278 -23.02 10.41 0.42
N LYS A 279 -23.99 10.08 -0.44
CA LYS A 279 -23.78 9.99 -1.89
C LYS A 279 -23.10 11.26 -2.40
N GLY A 280 -22.01 11.11 -3.15
CA GLY A 280 -21.23 12.20 -3.72
C GLY A 280 -20.09 12.72 -2.83
N GLU A 281 -20.06 12.37 -1.55
CA GLU A 281 -18.96 12.77 -0.67
C GLU A 281 -17.68 12.01 -0.98
N ILE A 282 -16.54 12.67 -0.76
CA ILE A 282 -15.21 12.08 -0.90
C ILE A 282 -15.02 11.02 0.17
N ILE A 283 -14.57 9.84 -0.24
CA ILE A 283 -14.12 8.78 0.67
C ILE A 283 -12.62 8.99 0.90
N SER A 284 -12.28 9.31 2.14
CA SER A 284 -10.94 9.76 2.52
C SER A 284 -10.34 8.90 3.63
N ALA A 285 -9.02 8.78 3.60
CA ALA A 285 -8.22 8.15 4.64
C ALA A 285 -7.21 9.17 5.20
N THR A 286 -6.65 8.90 6.37
CA THR A 286 -5.50 9.67 6.85
C THR A 286 -4.20 8.99 6.44
N TYR A 287 -3.23 9.79 5.96
CA TYR A 287 -1.87 9.35 5.62
C TYR A 287 -0.88 9.72 6.73
N THR A 288 -1.34 10.45 7.75
CA THR A 288 -0.57 10.97 8.87
C THR A 288 -1.09 10.36 10.17
N GLN A 289 -0.38 10.57 11.28
CA GLN A 289 -0.91 10.23 12.59
C GLN A 289 -1.84 11.33 13.10
N SER A 290 -2.98 10.94 13.69
CA SER A 290 -3.98 11.90 14.17
C SER A 290 -3.45 12.81 15.29
N LEU A 291 -2.47 12.33 16.06
CA LEU A 291 -1.83 13.04 17.17
C LEU A 291 -0.59 13.85 16.77
N TRP A 292 -0.39 14.09 15.47
CA TRP A 292 0.64 15.02 15.01
C TRP A 292 0.08 16.43 14.89
N SER A 293 0.92 17.42 15.16
CA SER A 293 0.61 18.83 14.95
C SER A 293 0.33 19.15 13.47
N THR A 294 -0.34 20.27 13.19
CA THR A 294 -0.58 20.71 11.81
C THR A 294 0.73 20.86 11.02
N GLN A 295 1.79 21.37 11.66
CA GLN A 295 3.10 21.50 11.04
C GLN A 295 3.70 20.14 10.69
N GLU A 296 3.73 19.18 11.62
CA GLU A 296 4.27 17.84 11.38
C GLU A 296 3.48 17.09 10.30
N ARG A 297 2.14 17.20 10.30
CA ARG A 297 1.29 16.60 9.25
C ARG A 297 1.63 17.17 7.88
N ARG A 298 1.69 18.50 7.73
CA ARG A 298 2.04 19.15 6.45
C ARG A 298 3.44 18.78 5.97
N GLN A 299 4.43 18.83 6.86
CA GLN A 299 5.81 18.45 6.53
C GLN A 299 5.91 16.98 6.09
N HIS A 300 5.20 16.08 6.75
CA HIS A 300 5.14 14.68 6.36
C HIS A 300 4.48 14.49 4.99
N LEU A 301 3.35 15.13 4.73
CA LEU A 301 2.64 15.02 3.44
C LEU A 301 3.46 15.62 2.30
N LEU A 302 4.14 16.74 2.53
CA LEU A 302 5.00 17.36 1.53
C LEU A 302 6.16 16.44 1.15
N SER A 303 6.87 15.90 2.15
CA SER A 303 8.03 15.01 1.92
C SER A 303 7.65 13.63 1.38
N SER A 304 6.57 13.03 1.89
CA SER A 304 6.21 11.65 1.56
C SER A 304 5.18 11.52 0.44
N LYS A 305 4.36 12.54 0.18
CA LYS A 305 3.26 12.52 -0.81
C LYS A 305 3.26 13.70 -1.79
N CYS A 306 4.15 14.67 -1.62
CA CYS A 306 4.38 15.79 -2.56
C CYS A 306 3.18 16.73 -2.72
N PHE A 307 2.43 16.96 -1.65
CA PHE A 307 1.36 17.97 -1.58
C PHE A 307 1.23 18.56 -0.17
N GLU A 308 0.62 19.73 -0.07
CA GLU A 308 0.26 20.37 1.21
C GLU A 308 -1.24 20.22 1.49
N CYS A 309 -1.59 19.88 2.73
CA CYS A 309 -2.98 19.67 3.11
C CYS A 309 -3.65 20.98 3.56
N ASP A 310 -4.83 21.23 2.98
CA ASP A 310 -5.70 22.36 3.27
C ASP A 310 -7.11 21.92 3.73
N CYS A 311 -7.24 20.70 4.26
CA CYS A 311 -8.49 20.26 4.89
C CYS A 311 -8.86 21.16 6.08
N LEU A 312 -10.12 21.11 6.50
CA LEU A 312 -10.68 21.95 7.56
C LEU A 312 -9.82 21.98 8.84
N ARG A 313 -9.28 20.83 9.27
CA ARG A 313 -8.39 20.75 10.44
C ARG A 313 -7.07 21.52 10.26
N CYS A 314 -6.51 21.51 9.06
CA CYS A 314 -5.23 22.19 8.79
C CYS A 314 -5.42 23.69 8.54
N THR A 315 -6.60 24.13 8.12
CA THR A 315 -6.94 25.55 7.93
C THR A 315 -7.45 26.21 9.20
N ASP A 316 -7.96 25.44 10.16
CA ASP A 316 -8.40 25.92 11.47
C ASP A 316 -7.20 26.07 12.43
N PRO A 317 -6.85 27.30 12.85
CA PRO A 317 -5.73 27.55 13.78
C PRO A 317 -5.91 26.90 15.16
N THR A 318 -7.15 26.58 15.54
CA THR A 318 -7.47 25.96 16.84
C THR A 318 -7.47 24.44 16.78
N GLU A 319 -7.33 23.83 15.60
CA GLU A 319 -7.51 22.39 15.38
C GLU A 319 -8.80 21.85 16.03
N PHE A 320 -9.96 22.37 15.63
CA PHE A 320 -11.27 22.05 16.20
C PHE A 320 -11.38 22.38 17.70
N GLY A 321 -10.82 23.53 18.11
CA GLY A 321 -10.83 23.99 19.50
C GLY A 321 -9.91 23.22 20.44
N THR A 322 -9.15 22.24 19.94
CA THR A 322 -8.22 21.47 20.79
C THR A 322 -6.96 22.25 21.16
N HIS A 323 -6.62 23.27 20.38
CA HIS A 323 -5.37 24.02 20.47
C HIS A 323 -4.13 23.12 20.53
N PHE A 324 -4.22 21.93 19.92
CA PHE A 324 -3.25 20.84 20.08
C PHE A 324 -1.81 21.25 19.76
N SER A 325 -1.64 22.12 18.77
CA SER A 325 -0.34 22.61 18.28
C SER A 325 0.03 24.00 18.82
N CYS A 326 -0.81 24.60 19.67
CA CYS A 326 -0.62 25.97 20.13
C CYS A 326 0.42 26.01 21.27
N ILE A 327 1.30 27.01 21.20
CA ILE A 327 2.19 27.37 22.31
C ILE A 327 1.52 28.50 23.06
N LEU A 328 1.37 28.36 24.38
CA LEU A 328 0.86 29.44 25.22
C LEU A 328 1.84 30.63 25.20
N CYS A 329 1.34 31.81 24.86
CA CYS A 329 2.12 33.04 24.90
C CYS A 329 2.63 33.29 26.32
N SER A 330 3.94 33.40 26.50
CA SER A 330 4.54 33.66 27.82
C SER A 330 4.20 35.04 28.38
N LYS A 331 3.73 35.98 27.54
CA LYS A 331 3.38 37.36 27.94
C LYS A 331 1.93 37.53 28.36
N CYS A 332 1.01 36.68 27.88
CA CYS A 332 -0.43 36.85 28.03
C CYS A 332 -1.08 35.69 28.81
N ARG A 333 -0.29 34.99 29.64
CA ARG A 333 -0.72 33.82 30.41
C ARG A 333 -1.66 34.18 31.54
#